data_AF-A0A5U0EPR4-F1
#
_entry.id   AF-A0A5U0EPR4-F1
#
_cell.length_a   1.000
_cell.length_b   1.000
_cell.length_c   1.000
_cell.angle_alpha   90.00
_cell.angle_beta   90.00
_cell.angle_gamma   90.00
#
_symmetry.space_group_name_H-M   'P 1'
#
loop_
_entity.id
_entity.type
_entity.pdbx_description
1 polymer ?
#
loop_
_entity_poly.entity_id
_entity_poly.type
_entity_poly.pdbx_seq_one_letter_code
_entity_poly.pdbx_strand_id
1 'polypeptide(L)'
;LEAEFSVEPEIPEGAFTTTATLREFIDAHNASLPALLSADDIKALLEEYNATLPSQMPLGASVDETYASYEQLPEEFQRIENGTKHTATAMKACIKEYN
;
A
#
# COMPACT_ATOMS: atom_id res chain seq x y z
N LEU A 1 -18.71 46.73 -47.78
CA LEU A 1 -17.25 46.54 -47.56
C LEU A 1 -17.13 45.47 -46.50
N GLU A 2 -17.13 44.22 -46.95
CA GLU A 2 -16.79 43.08 -46.10
C GLU A 2 -15.30 43.23 -45.81
N ALA A 3 -14.97 43.66 -44.60
CA ALA A 3 -13.60 43.64 -44.15
C ALA A 3 -13.18 42.17 -44.10
N GLU A 4 -12.25 41.78 -44.96
CA GLU A 4 -11.56 40.51 -44.85
C GLU A 4 -10.92 40.46 -43.46
N PHE A 5 -11.59 39.83 -42.48
CA PHE A 5 -11.09 39.65 -41.12
C PHE A 5 -10.03 38.54 -41.13
N SER A 6 -8.90 38.83 -41.78
CA SER A 6 -7.66 38.08 -41.62
C SER A 6 -6.85 38.71 -40.50
N VAL A 7 -7.40 38.72 -39.28
CA VAL A 7 -6.66 39.13 -38.09
C VAL A 7 -5.80 37.96 -37.65
N GLU A 8 -4.48 38.15 -37.64
CA GLU A 8 -3.56 37.13 -37.17
C GLU A 8 -3.81 36.88 -35.67
N PRO A 9 -3.98 35.62 -35.24
CA PRO A 9 -4.29 35.31 -33.85
C PRO A 9 -3.14 35.75 -32.93
N GLU A 10 -3.44 36.58 -31.94
CA GLU A 10 -2.47 36.95 -30.91
C GLU A 10 -2.14 35.74 -30.06
N ILE A 11 -0.85 35.47 -29.91
CA ILE A 11 -0.35 34.40 -29.05
C ILE A 11 -0.39 34.90 -27.59
N PRO A 12 -1.10 34.21 -26.69
CA PRO A 12 -1.15 34.60 -25.28
C PRO A 12 0.23 34.62 -24.62
N GLU A 13 0.43 35.52 -23.66
CA GLU A 13 1.63 35.54 -22.84
C GLU A 13 1.77 34.21 -22.06
N GLY A 14 2.93 33.57 -22.15
CA GLY A 14 3.17 32.24 -21.58
C GLY A 14 2.70 31.06 -22.43
N ALA A 15 2.21 31.29 -23.67
CA ALA A 15 1.92 30.19 -24.57
C ALA A 15 3.19 29.47 -25.02
N PHE A 16 3.17 28.14 -24.91
CA PHE A 16 4.24 27.28 -25.43
C PHE A 16 4.07 27.12 -26.95
N THR A 17 4.84 27.87 -27.73
CA THR A 17 4.70 27.94 -29.19
C THR A 17 5.72 27.08 -29.93
N THR A 18 6.74 26.58 -29.23
CA THR A 18 7.80 25.76 -29.83
C THR A 18 8.00 24.47 -29.06
N THR A 19 8.50 23.45 -29.77
CA THR A 19 8.90 22.18 -29.16
C THR A 19 9.95 22.36 -28.06
N ALA A 20 10.82 23.37 -28.17
CA ALA A 20 11.81 23.70 -27.14
C ALA A 20 11.12 24.17 -25.85
N THR A 21 10.20 25.14 -25.96
CA THR A 21 9.46 25.67 -24.80
C THR A 21 8.57 24.61 -24.13
N LEU A 22 7.96 23.71 -24.91
CA LEU A 22 7.22 22.57 -24.37
C LEU A 22 8.13 21.60 -23.61
N ARG A 23 9.32 21.32 -24.15
CA ARG A 23 10.28 20.41 -23.50
C ARG A 23 10.82 21.00 -22.20
N GLU A 24 11.21 22.26 -22.18
CA GLU A 24 11.66 22.95 -20.98
C GLU A 24 10.61 22.90 -19.86
N PHE A 25 9.34 23.11 -20.20
CA PHE A 25 8.24 22.99 -19.24
C PHE A 25 8.09 21.57 -18.69
N ILE A 26 8.13 20.55 -19.56
CA ILE A 26 8.04 19.15 -19.15
C ILE A 26 9.23 18.77 -18.25
N ASP A 27 10.44 19.19 -18.59
CA ASP A 27 11.64 18.88 -17.83
C ASP A 27 11.61 19.57 -16.45
N ALA A 28 11.18 20.84 -16.39
CA ALA A 28 10.99 21.56 -15.13
C ALA A 28 9.91 20.91 -14.25
N HIS A 29 8.79 20.49 -14.84
CA HIS A 29 7.74 19.77 -14.13
C HIS A 29 8.26 18.43 -13.59
N ASN A 30 8.91 17.62 -14.43
CA ASN A 30 9.47 16.33 -14.03
C ASN A 30 10.53 16.48 -12.93
N ALA A 31 11.36 17.52 -12.97
CA ALA A 31 12.33 17.82 -11.91
C ALA A 31 11.69 18.27 -10.60
N SER A 32 10.47 18.81 -10.65
CA SER A 32 9.69 19.18 -9.46
C SER A 32 8.96 18.00 -8.81
N LEU A 33 8.80 16.89 -9.54
CA LEU A 33 8.16 15.70 -9.00
C LEU A 33 9.05 15.09 -7.90
N PRO A 34 8.46 14.63 -6.79
CA PRO A 34 9.19 13.86 -5.80
C PRO A 34 9.91 12.69 -6.47
N ALA A 35 11.18 12.49 -6.12
CA ALA A 35 11.91 11.32 -6.58
C ALA A 35 11.14 10.06 -6.18
N LEU A 36 10.89 9.18 -7.14
CA LEU A 36 10.37 7.85 -6.83
C LEU A 36 11.37 7.17 -5.92
N LEU A 37 10.86 6.50 -4.88
CA LEU A 37 11.67 5.70 -3.99
C LEU A 37 12.40 4.62 -4.79
N SER A 38 13.66 4.38 -4.46
CA SER A 38 14.39 3.24 -5.03
C SER A 38 13.78 1.93 -4.52
N ALA A 39 14.10 0.82 -5.19
CA ALA A 39 13.69 -0.50 -4.72
C ALA A 39 14.23 -0.79 -3.30
N ASP A 40 15.43 -0.30 -2.99
CA ASP A 40 16.06 -0.45 -1.68
C ASP A 40 15.35 0.40 -0.61
N ASP A 41 14.94 1.63 -0.93
CA ASP A 41 14.19 2.47 -0.01
C ASP A 41 12.81 1.87 0.30
N ILE A 42 12.11 1.36 -0.71
CA ILE A 42 10.83 0.67 -0.53
C ILE A 42 11.01 -0.54 0.37
N LYS A 43 12.07 -1.32 0.14
CA LYS A 43 12.39 -2.49 0.97
C LYS A 43 12.65 -2.09 2.43
N ALA A 44 13.44 -1.05 2.67
CA ALA A 44 13.74 -0.57 4.01
C ALA A 44 12.47 -0.13 4.76
N LEU A 45 11.57 0.60 4.09
CA LEU A 45 10.29 1.01 4.68
C LEU A 45 9.38 -0.19 5.00
N LEU A 46 9.37 -1.21 4.14
CA LEU A 46 8.61 -2.44 4.40
C LEU A 46 9.19 -3.23 5.58
N GLU A 47 10.51 -3.31 5.70
CA GLU A 47 11.17 -3.97 6.83
C GLU A 47 10.92 -3.23 8.14
N GLU A 48 11.01 -1.90 8.14
CA GLU A 48 10.68 -1.05 9.29
C GLU A 48 9.23 -1.24 9.71
N TYR A 49 8.29 -1.18 8.76
CA TYR A 49 6.87 -1.39 9.03
C TYR A 49 6.61 -2.81 9.57
N ASN A 50 7.17 -3.83 8.94
CA ASN A 50 7.02 -5.22 9.40
C ASN A 50 7.58 -5.43 10.80
N ALA A 51 8.62 -4.69 11.20
CA ALA A 51 9.15 -4.74 12.57
C ALA A 51 8.20 -4.13 13.61
N THR A 52 7.25 -3.29 13.20
CA THR A 52 6.19 -2.75 14.09
C THR A 52 5.00 -3.70 14.25
N LEU A 53 4.86 -4.70 13.36
CA LEU A 53 3.75 -5.64 13.43
C LEU A 53 3.94 -6.64 14.58
N PRO A 54 2.87 -7.00 15.30
CA PRO A 54 2.91 -8.08 16.28
C PRO A 54 3.42 -9.37 15.64
N SER A 55 4.20 -10.14 16.39
CA SER A 55 4.62 -11.46 15.92
C SER A 55 3.42 -12.37 15.72
N GLN A 56 3.38 -13.04 14.58
CA GLN A 56 2.34 -14.03 14.28
C GLN A 56 2.36 -15.15 15.31
N MET A 57 1.17 -15.58 15.71
CA MET A 57 0.98 -16.69 16.63
C MET A 57 1.28 -18.02 15.93
N PRO A 58 2.06 -18.92 16.56
CA PRO A 58 2.45 -20.16 15.92
C PRO A 58 1.24 -21.11 15.81
N LEU A 59 1.11 -21.79 14.68
CA LEU A 59 0.00 -22.74 14.49
C LEU A 59 0.15 -24.02 15.32
N GLY A 60 1.33 -24.33 15.84
CA GLY A 60 1.62 -25.58 16.55
C GLY A 60 1.69 -26.82 15.63
N ALA A 61 2.62 -27.72 15.92
CA ALA A 61 2.75 -29.02 15.25
C ALA A 61 1.83 -30.08 15.88
N SER A 62 1.51 -29.94 17.16
CA SER A 62 0.59 -30.81 17.90
C SER A 62 -0.71 -30.09 18.28
N VAL A 63 -1.71 -30.86 18.73
CA VAL A 63 -2.98 -30.31 19.23
C VAL A 63 -2.74 -29.44 20.47
N ASP A 64 -1.89 -29.90 21.38
CA ASP A 64 -1.59 -29.20 22.63
C ASP A 64 -0.84 -27.88 22.38
N GLU A 65 0.12 -27.87 21.44
CA GLU A 65 0.79 -26.63 21.02
C GLU A 65 -0.18 -25.66 20.33
N THR A 66 -1.07 -26.18 19.49
CA THR A 66 -2.10 -25.35 18.84
C THR A 66 -3.03 -24.74 19.88
N TYR A 67 -3.40 -25.50 20.91
CA TYR A 67 -4.26 -25.04 22.00
C TYR A 67 -3.58 -23.95 22.83
N ALA A 68 -2.29 -24.13 23.17
CA ALA A 68 -1.51 -23.12 23.88
C ALA A 68 -1.42 -21.79 23.10
N SER A 69 -1.29 -21.84 21.78
CA SER A 69 -1.35 -20.63 20.93
C SER A 69 -2.75 -20.03 20.88
N TYR A 70 -3.78 -20.86 20.86
CA TYR A 70 -5.17 -20.42 20.82
C TYR A 70 -5.59 -19.67 22.09
N GLU A 71 -5.19 -20.14 23.27
CA GLU A 71 -5.49 -19.49 24.56
C GLU A 71 -4.82 -18.12 24.71
N GLN A 72 -3.74 -17.87 23.97
CA GLN A 72 -3.03 -16.59 23.96
C GLN A 72 -3.64 -15.57 22.99
N LEU A 73 -4.60 -15.97 22.15
CA LEU A 73 -5.28 -15.05 21.25
C LEU A 73 -6.12 -14.04 22.03
N PRO A 74 -6.37 -12.84 21.49
CA PRO A 74 -7.39 -11.95 22.02
C PRO A 74 -8.76 -12.65 22.03
N GLU A 75 -9.61 -12.29 22.99
CA GLU A 75 -10.94 -12.94 23.20
C GLU A 75 -11.80 -12.91 21.93
N GLU A 76 -11.70 -11.84 21.13
CA GLU A 76 -12.42 -11.71 19.85
C GLU A 76 -12.02 -12.74 18.80
N PHE A 77 -10.86 -13.40 18.93
CA PHE A 77 -10.42 -14.49 18.06
C PHE A 77 -10.58 -15.88 18.71
N GLN A 78 -10.89 -15.94 20.01
CA GLN A 78 -11.20 -17.19 20.72
C GLN A 78 -12.67 -17.62 20.48
N ARG A 79 -13.04 -17.86 19.22
CA ARG A 79 -14.44 -18.05 18.79
C ARG A 79 -14.96 -19.50 18.84
N ILE A 80 -14.27 -20.42 19.51
CA ILE A 80 -14.74 -21.80 19.63
C ILE A 80 -15.69 -21.85 20.82
N GLU A 81 -16.96 -22.15 20.56
CA GLU A 81 -18.00 -22.15 21.60
C GLU A 81 -17.65 -23.07 22.77
N ASN A 82 -17.89 -22.57 24.00
CA ASN A 82 -17.72 -23.34 25.22
C ASN A 82 -18.59 -24.61 25.19
N GLY A 83 -17.95 -25.77 25.33
CA GLY A 83 -18.59 -27.09 25.23
C GLY A 83 -18.37 -27.80 23.90
N THR A 84 -17.83 -27.11 22.88
CA THR A 84 -17.39 -27.74 21.63
C THR A 84 -15.94 -28.20 21.75
N LYS A 85 -15.63 -29.39 21.22
CA LYS A 85 -14.25 -29.90 21.19
C LYS A 85 -13.37 -28.95 20.40
N HIS A 86 -12.33 -28.43 21.05
CA HIS A 86 -11.29 -27.61 20.43
C HIS A 86 -10.43 -28.51 19.52
N THR A 87 -10.85 -28.65 18.27
CA THR A 87 -10.09 -29.41 17.27
C THR A 87 -8.92 -28.58 16.77
N ALA A 88 -7.80 -29.23 16.42
CA ALA A 88 -6.65 -28.53 15.83
C ALA A 88 -7.04 -27.71 14.59
N THR A 89 -7.97 -28.20 13.76
CA THR A 89 -8.44 -27.46 12.59
C THR A 89 -9.16 -26.16 12.98
N ALA A 90 -10.07 -26.21 13.95
CA ALA A 90 -10.80 -25.02 14.40
C ALA A 90 -9.87 -24.00 15.06
N MET A 91 -8.97 -24.46 15.94
CA MET A 91 -8.00 -23.57 16.60
C MET A 91 -7.04 -22.93 15.59
N LYS A 92 -6.53 -23.71 14.61
CA LYS A 92 -5.70 -23.17 13.53
C LYS A 92 -6.44 -22.18 12.65
N ALA A 93 -7.76 -22.32 12.47
CA ALA A 93 -8.55 -21.33 11.74
C ALA A 93 -8.61 -20.00 12.49
N CYS A 94 -8.87 -20.02 13.80
CA CYS A 94 -8.85 -18.84 14.65
C CYS A 94 -7.47 -18.15 14.67
N ILE A 95 -6.39 -18.92 14.83
CA ILE A 95 -5.01 -18.39 14.83
C ILE A 95 -4.67 -17.76 13.47
N LYS A 96 -5.12 -18.34 12.35
CA LYS A 96 -4.91 -17.78 11.00
C LYS A 96 -5.68 -16.51 10.74
N GLU A 97 -6.83 -16.31 11.39
CA GLU A 97 -7.59 -15.08 11.26
C GLU A 97 -6.95 -13.93 12.03
N TYR A 98 -6.30 -14.24 13.16
CA TYR A 98 -5.53 -13.26 13.94
C TYR A 98 -4.23 -12.84 13.25
N ASN A 99 -3.54 -13.76 12.60
CA ASN A 99 -2.24 -13.56 11.94
C ASN A 99 -2.30 -12.81 10.60
#